data_AF-A0A150H1H3-F1
#
_entry.id   AF-A0A150H1H3-F1
#
_cell.length_a   1.000
_cell.length_b   1.000
_cell.length_c   1.000
_cell.angle_alpha   90.00
_cell.angle_beta   90.00
_cell.angle_gamma   90.00
#
_symmetry.space_group_name_H-M   'P 1'
#
loop_
_entity.id
_entity.type
_entity.pdbx_description
1 polymer ?
#
loop_
_entity_poly.entity_id
_entity_poly.type
_entity_poly.pdbx_seq_one_letter_code
_entity_poly.pdbx_strand_id
1 'polypeptide(L)'
;MLLCRKSMAYVVGGAVMPHGALVVDPRNFNGSENATDAAYALHYASIEAGRFLQSLEPEVLLLVTPHGLALQEPFLLYNNPAAAGSVSVDDWVPCSFPPCNYNATVRLDVHLTKHLESGLAGSGASVISLSGFGPPAEGTLPLPLAWAEVIPLYFIGRAYEPAPAQHGRGVQGAPPAESLDLGQRLRQGVDTARRLMSSAAARQRDVERELRQRKSRRSLAQHGRGATSSASAASAASISAAAGTVGAAAAAISPNATMPRVVVLSVPSRRYEHSVQMIPELLALGKALFTQLDSLDERIAVVVSGDLAHTWDPAGPYGYSDHAAVFDRAVTQWAHDLDRSALLKTAAKSVGEAKSCGFPGLVLLQGLMDSIKPDDMHSVLLEYGHPSYYGMMCAVFDFQGDA
;
A
#
# COMPACT_ATOMS: atom_id res chain seq x y z
N MET A 1 -12.86 2.20 36.48
CA MET A 1 -11.63 2.42 35.70
C MET A 1 -12.01 2.33 34.23
N LEU A 2 -12.29 3.47 33.58
CA LEU A 2 -12.37 3.52 32.13
C LEU A 2 -10.95 3.24 31.62
N LEU A 3 -10.76 2.10 30.96
CA LEU A 3 -9.57 1.87 30.14
C LEU A 3 -9.51 3.02 29.13
N CYS A 4 -8.46 3.83 29.23
CA CYS A 4 -8.10 4.83 28.25
C CYS A 4 -7.83 4.08 26.94
N ARG A 5 -8.86 3.92 26.10
CA ARG A 5 -8.64 3.68 24.67
C ARG A 5 -7.86 4.90 24.20
N LYS A 6 -6.58 4.73 23.87
CA LYS A 6 -6.01 5.59 22.82
C LYS A 6 -6.72 5.17 21.53
N SER A 7 -7.97 5.59 21.34
CA SER A 7 -8.60 5.64 20.02
C SER A 7 -8.01 6.90 19.39
N MET A 8 -7.19 6.73 18.37
CA MET A 8 -6.77 7.81 17.47
C MET A 8 -5.86 7.16 16.41
N ALA A 9 -6.43 6.70 15.28
CA ALA A 9 -5.68 6.59 14.03
C ALA A 9 -6.65 6.59 12.80
N TYR A 10 -6.72 7.59 11.91
CA TYR A 10 -5.63 8.18 11.09
C TYR A 10 -5.08 7.17 10.10
N VAL A 11 -4.69 7.55 8.90
CA VAL A 11 -4.31 6.59 7.84
C VAL A 11 -3.34 5.50 8.35
N VAL A 12 -3.77 4.24 8.38
CA VAL A 12 -3.11 3.16 9.15
C VAL A 12 -2.04 2.40 8.36
N GLY A 13 -2.08 2.49 7.03
CA GLY A 13 -1.17 1.77 6.16
C GLY A 13 -1.65 1.77 4.72
N GLY A 14 -1.03 0.94 3.90
CA GLY A 14 -1.43 0.78 2.52
C GLY A 14 -0.66 -0.28 1.76
N ALA A 15 -1.02 -0.44 0.48
CA ALA A 15 -0.32 -1.33 -0.43
C ALA A 15 -0.25 -0.73 -1.84
N VAL A 16 0.82 -1.07 -2.56
CA VAL A 16 0.86 -1.00 -4.02
C VAL A 16 0.61 -2.40 -4.54
N MET A 17 -0.41 -2.55 -5.39
CA MET A 17 -0.80 -3.82 -5.97
C MET A 17 -0.85 -3.72 -7.49
N PRO A 18 -0.40 -4.74 -8.23
CA PRO A 18 -0.44 -4.75 -9.68
C PRO A 18 -1.87 -4.99 -10.18
N HIS A 19 -2.08 -4.69 -11.46
CA HIS A 19 -3.31 -4.98 -12.18
C HIS A 19 -3.10 -5.69 -13.52
N GLY A 20 -1.95 -6.34 -13.68
CA GLY A 20 -1.76 -7.32 -14.75
C GLY A 20 -2.65 -8.55 -14.54
N ALA A 21 -3.47 -8.92 -15.51
CA ALA A 21 -4.32 -10.10 -15.39
C ALA A 21 -3.54 -11.41 -15.14
N LEU A 22 -2.25 -11.44 -15.50
CA LEU A 22 -1.34 -12.57 -15.24
C LEU A 22 -1.21 -12.89 -13.74
N VAL A 23 -1.37 -11.91 -12.85
CA VAL A 23 -1.31 -12.19 -11.42
C VAL A 23 -2.56 -12.87 -10.91
N VAL A 24 -3.72 -12.72 -11.57
CA VAL A 24 -4.98 -13.28 -11.10
C VAL A 24 -4.97 -14.81 -11.13
N ASP A 25 -4.49 -15.36 -12.25
CA ASP A 25 -4.36 -16.81 -12.44
C ASP A 25 -3.16 -17.16 -13.34
N PRO A 26 -1.96 -17.30 -12.77
CA PRO A 26 -0.75 -17.58 -13.53
C PRO A 26 -0.74 -18.96 -14.20
N ARG A 27 -1.68 -19.86 -13.89
CA ARG A 27 -1.79 -21.18 -14.55
C ARG A 27 -2.09 -21.08 -16.04
N ASN A 28 -2.77 -20.00 -16.45
CA ASN A 28 -3.11 -19.73 -17.85
C ASN A 28 -1.97 -19.03 -18.61
N PHE A 29 -0.87 -18.68 -17.94
CA PHE A 29 0.26 -18.03 -18.56
C PHE A 29 1.22 -19.06 -19.18
N ASN A 30 1.49 -18.91 -20.48
CA ASN A 30 2.44 -19.75 -21.21
C ASN A 30 3.69 -18.94 -21.58
N GLY A 31 4.53 -18.66 -20.58
CA GLY A 31 5.79 -17.94 -20.73
C GLY A 31 7.01 -18.86 -20.64
N SER A 32 8.21 -18.26 -20.58
CA SER A 32 9.41 -18.98 -20.17
C SER A 32 9.29 -19.44 -18.71
N GLU A 33 10.14 -20.37 -18.27
CA GLU A 33 10.16 -20.86 -16.88
C GLU A 33 10.30 -19.69 -15.89
N ASN A 34 11.33 -18.85 -16.05
CA ASN A 34 11.53 -17.66 -15.22
C ASN A 34 10.34 -16.68 -15.23
N ALA A 35 9.71 -16.49 -16.38
CA ALA A 35 8.55 -15.62 -16.49
C ALA A 35 7.32 -16.21 -15.77
N THR A 36 7.15 -17.52 -15.85
CA THR A 36 6.09 -18.25 -15.16
C THR A 36 6.29 -18.18 -13.65
N ASP A 37 7.50 -18.42 -13.17
CA ASP A 37 7.86 -18.29 -11.75
C ASP A 37 7.60 -16.87 -11.22
N ALA A 38 7.97 -15.84 -11.98
CA ALA A 38 7.69 -14.46 -11.64
C ALA A 38 6.17 -14.19 -11.54
N ALA A 39 5.36 -14.74 -12.45
CA ALA A 39 3.91 -14.61 -12.40
C ALA A 39 3.31 -15.28 -11.15
N TYR A 40 3.79 -16.47 -10.78
CA TYR A 40 3.38 -17.13 -9.53
C TYR A 40 3.82 -16.37 -8.27
N ALA A 41 5.06 -15.87 -8.24
CA ALA A 41 5.56 -15.10 -7.12
C ALA A 41 4.71 -13.84 -6.89
N LEU A 42 4.39 -13.11 -7.95
CA LEU A 42 3.51 -11.94 -7.90
C LEU A 42 2.07 -12.27 -7.51
N HIS A 43 1.54 -13.42 -7.96
CA HIS A 43 0.23 -13.92 -7.51
C HIS A 43 0.19 -14.13 -6.00
N TYR A 44 1.17 -14.84 -5.44
CA TYR A 44 1.24 -15.08 -4.00
C TYR A 44 1.50 -13.80 -3.21
N ALA A 45 2.33 -12.89 -3.72
CA ALA A 45 2.54 -11.59 -3.11
C ALA A 45 1.26 -10.74 -3.09
N SER A 46 0.40 -10.84 -4.12
CA SER A 46 -0.90 -10.17 -4.16
C SER A 46 -1.87 -10.74 -3.11
N ILE A 47 -1.85 -12.06 -2.88
CA ILE A 47 -2.58 -12.70 -1.78
C ILE A 47 -2.11 -12.16 -0.42
N GLU A 48 -0.79 -12.10 -0.20
CA GLU A 48 -0.22 -11.59 1.05
C GLU A 48 -0.50 -10.10 1.26
N ALA A 49 -0.48 -9.27 0.20
CA ALA A 49 -0.89 -7.87 0.29
C ALA A 49 -2.36 -7.73 0.73
N GLY A 50 -3.26 -8.58 0.22
CA GLY A 50 -4.65 -8.63 0.69
C GLY A 50 -4.77 -9.00 2.18
N ARG A 51 -4.00 -10.01 2.63
CA ARG A 51 -3.93 -10.40 4.05
C ARG A 51 -3.35 -9.32 4.94
N PHE A 52 -2.31 -8.64 4.49
CA PHE A 52 -1.73 -7.49 5.18
C PHE A 52 -2.77 -6.39 5.36
N LEU A 53 -3.45 -5.98 4.27
CA LEU A 53 -4.50 -4.97 4.33
C LEU A 53 -5.65 -5.38 5.27
N GLN A 54 -6.04 -6.65 5.29
CA GLN A 54 -7.00 -7.16 6.27
C GLN A 54 -6.48 -7.04 7.71
N SER A 55 -5.20 -7.35 7.95
CA SER A 55 -4.60 -7.29 9.28
C SER A 55 -4.51 -5.87 9.85
N LEU A 56 -4.56 -4.85 8.99
CA LEU A 56 -4.69 -3.45 9.41
C LEU A 56 -6.09 -3.13 9.96
N GLU A 57 -7.06 -4.04 9.85
CA GLU A 57 -8.46 -3.85 10.25
C GLU A 57 -9.04 -2.50 9.76
N PRO A 58 -8.93 -2.16 8.47
CA PRO A 58 -9.47 -0.90 7.96
C PRO A 58 -11.00 -0.95 7.92
N GLU A 59 -11.63 0.19 8.20
CA GLU A 59 -13.06 0.44 8.00
C GLU A 59 -13.33 0.98 6.59
N VAL A 60 -12.33 1.66 6.02
CA VAL A 60 -12.36 2.25 4.67
C VAL A 60 -11.06 1.94 3.91
N LEU A 61 -11.19 1.63 2.62
CA LEU A 61 -10.09 1.62 1.67
C LEU A 61 -10.19 2.81 0.71
N LEU A 62 -9.12 3.59 0.61
CA LEU A 62 -8.93 4.51 -0.50
C LEU A 62 -8.21 3.78 -1.64
N LEU A 63 -8.92 3.47 -2.72
CA LEU A 63 -8.35 2.88 -3.93
C LEU A 63 -7.99 3.98 -4.94
N VAL A 64 -6.71 4.12 -5.26
CA VAL A 64 -6.22 4.99 -6.34
C VAL A 64 -6.00 4.15 -7.59
N THR A 65 -6.63 4.52 -8.71
CA THR A 65 -6.60 3.74 -9.95
C THR A 65 -6.26 4.60 -11.19
N PRO A 66 -5.44 4.09 -12.13
CA PRO A 66 -5.15 4.78 -13.37
C PRO A 66 -6.06 4.37 -14.54
N HIS A 67 -6.80 3.25 -14.46
CA HIS A 67 -7.63 2.73 -15.57
C HIS A 67 -9.13 2.64 -15.26
N GLY A 68 -9.59 3.39 -14.25
CA GLY A 68 -11.01 3.55 -14.00
C GLY A 68 -11.71 4.52 -14.96
N LEU A 69 -12.95 4.89 -14.63
CA LEU A 69 -13.58 6.08 -15.17
C LEU A 69 -12.67 7.27 -14.93
N ALA A 70 -12.37 8.03 -15.98
CA ALA A 70 -11.44 9.14 -15.88
C ALA A 70 -11.96 10.33 -16.68
N LEU A 71 -11.65 11.52 -16.19
CA LEU A 71 -11.84 12.76 -16.91
C LEU A 71 -10.50 13.20 -17.48
N GLN A 72 -10.53 14.14 -18.42
CA GLN A 72 -9.31 14.63 -19.04
C GLN A 72 -8.40 15.36 -18.05
N GLU A 73 -8.99 16.24 -17.25
CA GLU A 73 -8.25 17.19 -16.40
C GLU A 73 -8.35 16.90 -14.89
N PRO A 74 -9.54 16.86 -14.26
CA PRO A 74 -9.67 16.66 -12.82
C PRO A 74 -9.55 15.19 -12.42
N PHE A 75 -9.12 14.97 -11.18
CA PHE A 75 -9.27 13.68 -10.51
C PHE A 75 -10.75 13.36 -10.30
N LEU A 76 -11.11 12.08 -10.36
CA LEU A 76 -12.51 11.65 -10.27
C LEU A 76 -12.74 10.77 -9.05
N LEU A 77 -13.75 11.13 -8.24
CA LEU A 77 -14.26 10.30 -7.15
C LEU A 77 -15.57 9.60 -7.56
N TYR A 78 -15.71 8.32 -7.22
CA TYR A 78 -16.95 7.58 -7.51
C TYR A 78 -18.00 7.83 -6.42
N ASN A 79 -19.21 8.20 -6.83
CA ASN A 79 -20.27 8.68 -5.93
C ASN A 79 -21.61 7.95 -6.15
N ASN A 80 -21.55 6.64 -6.41
CA ASN A 80 -22.67 5.70 -6.23
C ASN A 80 -22.43 4.91 -4.93
N PRO A 81 -23.44 4.27 -4.33
CA PRO A 81 -23.28 3.45 -3.12
C PRO A 81 -22.63 2.08 -3.37
N ALA A 82 -22.49 1.67 -4.64
CA ALA A 82 -21.87 0.41 -5.02
C ALA A 82 -21.10 0.55 -6.33
N ALA A 83 -20.11 -0.33 -6.51
CA ALA A 83 -19.42 -0.53 -7.78
C ALA A 83 -19.15 -2.02 -8.01
N ALA A 84 -19.19 -2.43 -9.27
CA ALA A 84 -19.00 -3.82 -9.66
C ALA A 84 -18.32 -3.93 -11.03
N GLY A 85 -17.55 -5.00 -11.22
CA GLY A 85 -16.92 -5.30 -12.50
C GLY A 85 -16.35 -6.72 -12.52
N SER A 86 -15.84 -7.10 -13.68
CA SER A 86 -15.20 -8.39 -13.90
C SER A 86 -14.01 -8.25 -14.84
N VAL A 87 -13.06 -9.16 -14.70
CA VAL A 87 -11.91 -9.33 -15.59
C VAL A 87 -11.91 -10.76 -16.12
N SER A 88 -11.75 -10.91 -17.44
CA SER A 88 -11.58 -12.21 -18.09
C SER A 88 -10.11 -12.43 -18.39
N VAL A 89 -9.49 -13.47 -17.83
CA VAL A 89 -8.08 -13.80 -18.14
C VAL A 89 -7.89 -14.02 -19.65
N ASP A 90 -8.94 -14.49 -20.33
CA ASP A 90 -8.97 -14.72 -21.78
C ASP A 90 -8.73 -13.45 -22.61
N ASP A 91 -8.95 -12.26 -22.05
CA ASP A 91 -8.66 -10.98 -22.72
C ASP A 91 -7.14 -10.72 -22.86
N TRP A 92 -6.30 -11.44 -22.11
CA TRP A 92 -4.83 -11.31 -22.14
C TRP A 92 -4.13 -12.58 -22.59
N VAL A 93 -4.57 -13.74 -22.09
CA VAL A 93 -3.98 -15.05 -22.39
C VAL A 93 -5.08 -16.11 -22.49
N PRO A 94 -4.99 -17.05 -23.45
CA PRO A 94 -6.02 -18.07 -23.62
C PRO A 94 -6.31 -18.84 -22.32
N CYS A 95 -7.55 -18.79 -21.86
CA CYS A 95 -7.93 -19.46 -20.63
C CYS A 95 -8.12 -20.96 -20.85
N SER A 96 -7.13 -21.75 -20.44
CA SER A 96 -7.18 -23.22 -20.47
C SER A 96 -7.60 -23.84 -19.13
N PHE A 97 -7.50 -23.07 -18.04
CA PHE A 97 -7.76 -23.50 -16.67
C PHE A 97 -8.86 -22.62 -16.05
N PRO A 98 -10.11 -23.09 -15.99
CA PRO A 98 -11.18 -22.38 -15.30
C PRO A 98 -10.91 -22.20 -13.78
N PRO A 99 -11.46 -21.14 -13.15
CA PRO A 99 -12.33 -20.12 -13.73
C PRO A 99 -11.56 -19.09 -14.59
N CYS A 100 -12.20 -18.60 -15.65
CA CYS A 100 -11.61 -17.59 -16.55
C CYS A 100 -12.03 -16.16 -16.23
N ASN A 101 -13.10 -16.00 -15.44
CA ASN A 101 -13.66 -14.70 -15.08
C ASN A 101 -13.58 -14.50 -13.57
N TYR A 102 -13.13 -13.31 -13.19
CA TYR A 102 -12.93 -12.90 -11.81
C TYR A 102 -13.68 -11.60 -11.58
N ASN A 103 -14.46 -11.52 -10.50
CA ASN A 103 -15.34 -10.41 -10.24
C ASN A 103 -14.94 -9.67 -8.95
N ALA A 104 -15.30 -8.39 -8.91
CA ALA A 104 -15.26 -7.60 -7.70
C ALA A 104 -16.57 -6.83 -7.56
N THR A 105 -17.10 -6.78 -6.35
CA THR A 105 -18.25 -5.95 -6.00
C THR A 105 -17.98 -5.33 -4.64
N VAL A 106 -18.09 -4.00 -4.56
CA VAL A 106 -17.74 -3.25 -3.35
C VAL A 106 -18.83 -2.25 -3.00
N ARG A 107 -18.96 -1.98 -1.69
CA ARG A 107 -19.75 -0.87 -1.17
C ARG A 107 -18.88 0.39 -1.22
N LEU A 108 -19.39 1.42 -1.86
CA LEU A 108 -18.70 2.70 -1.94
C LEU A 108 -19.14 3.63 -0.81
N ASP A 109 -18.21 4.45 -0.31
CA ASP A 109 -18.49 5.41 0.75
C ASP A 109 -18.89 6.79 0.20
N VAL A 110 -20.20 6.96 -0.03
CA VAL A 110 -20.73 8.21 -0.59
C VAL A 110 -20.59 9.42 0.34
N HIS A 111 -20.57 9.22 1.66
CA HIS A 111 -20.43 10.31 2.62
C HIS A 111 -18.99 10.81 2.65
N LEU A 112 -18.04 9.88 2.72
CA LEU A 112 -16.63 10.21 2.65
C LEU A 112 -16.24 10.77 1.28
N THR A 113 -16.78 10.24 0.18
CA THR A 113 -16.57 10.83 -1.15
C THR A 113 -16.95 12.30 -1.20
N LYS A 114 -18.12 12.69 -0.68
CA LYS A 114 -18.57 14.10 -0.64
C LYS A 114 -17.67 14.96 0.26
N HIS A 115 -17.24 14.42 1.40
CA HIS A 115 -16.31 15.08 2.31
C HIS A 115 -14.95 15.35 1.62
N LEU A 116 -14.38 14.34 0.97
CA LEU A 116 -13.12 14.44 0.25
C LEU A 116 -13.22 15.41 -0.93
N GLU A 117 -14.26 15.34 -1.75
CA GLU A 117 -14.46 16.29 -2.85
C GLU A 117 -14.40 17.74 -2.35
N SER A 118 -15.13 18.06 -1.28
CA SER A 118 -15.17 19.40 -0.71
C SER A 118 -13.83 19.81 -0.06
N GLY A 119 -13.24 18.93 0.75
CA GLY A 119 -12.00 19.21 1.49
C GLY A 119 -10.77 19.34 0.58
N LEU A 120 -10.69 18.50 -0.45
CA LEU A 120 -9.61 18.54 -1.43
C LEU A 120 -9.75 19.75 -2.36
N ALA A 121 -10.96 20.09 -2.81
CA ALA A 121 -11.22 21.32 -3.56
C ALA A 121 -10.85 22.57 -2.74
N GLY A 122 -11.19 22.58 -1.44
CA GLY A 122 -10.79 23.65 -0.51
C GLY A 122 -9.27 23.77 -0.32
N SER A 123 -8.52 22.69 -0.59
CA SER A 123 -7.05 22.66 -0.58
C SER A 123 -6.42 23.03 -1.94
N GLY A 124 -7.25 23.39 -2.94
CA GLY A 124 -6.82 23.77 -4.28
C GLY A 124 -6.65 22.60 -5.25
N ALA A 125 -7.04 21.38 -4.90
CA ALA A 125 -6.98 20.24 -5.80
C ALA A 125 -8.15 20.27 -6.81
N SER A 126 -7.85 19.94 -8.07
CA SER A 126 -8.86 19.78 -9.11
C SER A 126 -9.47 18.37 -9.03
N VAL A 127 -10.51 18.21 -8.22
CA VAL A 127 -11.23 16.95 -8.02
C VAL A 127 -12.72 17.17 -8.16
N ILE A 128 -13.42 16.23 -8.80
CA ILE A 128 -14.87 16.21 -8.86
C ILE A 128 -15.40 14.79 -8.60
N SER A 129 -16.64 14.67 -8.16
CA SER A 129 -17.30 13.38 -8.03
C SER A 129 -18.28 13.10 -9.17
N LEU A 130 -18.45 11.81 -9.51
CA LEU A 130 -19.40 11.34 -10.52
C LEU A 130 -20.39 10.38 -9.89
N SER A 131 -21.68 10.63 -10.13
CA SER A 131 -22.76 9.68 -9.90
C SER A 131 -23.37 9.26 -11.24
N GLY A 132 -23.67 7.98 -11.38
CA GLY A 132 -24.32 7.40 -12.56
C GLY A 132 -25.67 6.78 -12.23
N PHE A 133 -26.56 6.72 -13.23
CA PHE A 133 -27.77 5.90 -13.22
C PHE A 133 -28.72 6.10 -12.02
N GLY A 134 -28.98 7.34 -11.62
CA GLY A 134 -29.91 7.66 -10.53
C GLY A 134 -29.59 8.99 -9.84
N PRO A 135 -30.31 9.34 -8.76
CA PRO A 135 -29.96 10.49 -7.94
C PRO A 135 -28.54 10.35 -7.36
N PRO A 136 -27.76 11.45 -7.27
CA PRO A 136 -26.40 11.40 -6.75
C PRO A 136 -26.31 10.75 -5.37
N ALA A 137 -25.37 9.83 -5.18
CA ALA A 137 -25.17 9.03 -3.97
C ALA A 137 -26.30 8.06 -3.56
N GLU A 138 -27.42 8.04 -4.28
CA GLU A 138 -28.62 7.28 -3.94
C GLU A 138 -29.05 6.29 -5.04
N GLY A 139 -28.33 6.26 -6.16
CA GLY A 139 -28.57 5.31 -7.25
C GLY A 139 -28.40 3.85 -6.81
N THR A 140 -29.31 2.96 -7.21
CA THR A 140 -29.27 1.53 -6.88
C THR A 140 -28.40 0.71 -7.83
N LEU A 141 -28.01 1.29 -8.97
CA LEU A 141 -27.16 0.64 -9.96
C LEU A 141 -25.68 0.90 -9.63
N PRO A 142 -24.82 -0.14 -9.64
CA PRO A 142 -23.40 0.01 -9.35
C PRO A 142 -22.68 0.75 -10.48
N LEU A 143 -21.68 1.55 -10.13
CA LEU A 143 -20.73 2.05 -11.13
C LEU A 143 -19.84 0.92 -11.66
N PRO A 144 -19.44 0.97 -12.94
CA PRO A 144 -18.55 -0.04 -13.49
C PRO A 144 -17.14 0.07 -12.90
N LEU A 145 -16.55 -1.08 -12.60
CA LEU A 145 -15.13 -1.23 -12.29
C LEU A 145 -14.41 -1.85 -13.51
N ALA A 146 -13.25 -1.32 -13.88
CA ALA A 146 -12.38 -1.90 -14.90
C ALA A 146 -11.35 -2.85 -14.26
N TRP A 147 -10.48 -3.45 -15.08
CA TRP A 147 -9.49 -4.44 -14.61
C TRP A 147 -8.57 -3.89 -13.51
N ALA A 148 -8.20 -2.60 -13.59
CA ALA A 148 -7.32 -1.96 -12.61
C ALA A 148 -7.94 -1.81 -11.23
N GLU A 149 -9.26 -1.71 -11.11
CA GLU A 149 -9.93 -1.78 -9.81
C GLU A 149 -10.23 -3.22 -9.42
N VAL A 150 -10.72 -4.04 -10.37
CA VAL A 150 -11.16 -5.41 -10.10
C VAL A 150 -10.03 -6.28 -9.57
N ILE A 151 -8.83 -6.22 -10.14
CA ILE A 151 -7.73 -7.14 -9.79
C ILE A 151 -7.26 -6.93 -8.34
N PRO A 152 -6.88 -5.72 -7.88
CA PRO A 152 -6.56 -5.49 -6.48
C PRO A 152 -7.73 -5.82 -5.54
N LEU A 153 -8.96 -5.39 -5.89
CA LEU A 153 -10.15 -5.64 -5.07
C LEU A 153 -10.49 -7.13 -4.96
N TYR A 154 -10.19 -7.93 -5.97
CA TYR A 154 -10.35 -9.38 -5.93
C TYR A 154 -9.42 -10.00 -4.88
N PHE A 155 -8.13 -9.66 -4.88
CA PHE A 155 -7.19 -10.17 -3.89
C PHE A 155 -7.51 -9.71 -2.47
N ILE A 156 -7.90 -8.44 -2.31
CA ILE A 156 -8.31 -7.89 -1.03
C ILE A 156 -9.57 -8.61 -0.53
N GLY A 157 -10.61 -8.72 -1.37
CA GLY A 157 -11.87 -9.37 -1.03
C GLY A 157 -11.68 -10.82 -0.57
N ARG A 158 -10.80 -11.58 -1.25
CA ARG A 158 -10.44 -12.95 -0.87
C ARG A 158 -9.82 -13.07 0.52
N ALA A 159 -9.18 -12.04 1.05
CA ALA A 159 -8.67 -12.07 2.41
C ALA A 159 -9.82 -12.11 3.44
N TYR A 160 -10.97 -11.51 3.12
CA TYR A 160 -12.17 -11.47 3.98
C TYR A 160 -13.12 -12.66 3.77
N GLU A 161 -12.87 -13.52 2.79
CA GLU A 161 -13.63 -14.75 2.61
C GLU A 161 -13.25 -15.78 3.69
N PRO A 162 -14.23 -16.53 4.23
CA PRO A 162 -13.93 -17.60 5.16
C PRO A 162 -13.02 -18.63 4.49
N ALA A 163 -12.01 -19.10 5.22
CA ALA A 163 -11.11 -20.12 4.72
C ALA A 163 -11.93 -21.32 4.18
N PRO A 164 -11.62 -21.82 2.97
CA PRO A 164 -12.37 -22.92 2.41
C PRO A 164 -12.35 -24.10 3.39
N ALA A 165 -13.52 -24.60 3.76
CA ALA A 165 -13.65 -25.76 4.62
C ALA A 165 -12.82 -26.89 4.02
N GLN A 166 -11.80 -27.39 4.73
CA GLN A 166 -10.97 -28.49 4.27
C GLN A 166 -11.83 -29.74 4.11
N HIS A 167 -12.44 -29.90 2.92
CA HIS A 167 -13.06 -31.14 2.53
C HIS A 167 -11.94 -32.06 2.07
N GLY A 168 -11.64 -33.06 2.90
CA GLY A 168 -10.73 -34.14 2.57
C GLY A 168 -11.23 -34.90 1.34
N ARG A 169 -10.84 -34.45 0.14
CA ARG A 169 -10.81 -35.24 -1.08
C ARG A 169 -9.57 -34.84 -1.85
N GLY A 170 -8.64 -35.78 -1.96
CA GLY A 170 -7.42 -35.63 -2.76
C GLY A 170 -7.79 -35.27 -4.20
N VAL A 171 -7.44 -34.06 -4.60
CA VAL A 171 -7.37 -33.67 -6.00
C VAL A 171 -5.90 -33.77 -6.38
N GLN A 172 -5.55 -34.83 -7.13
CA GLN A 172 -4.26 -34.91 -7.82
C GLN A 172 -4.23 -33.79 -8.86
N GLY A 173 -3.24 -32.90 -8.76
CA GLY A 173 -3.06 -31.78 -9.70
C GLY A 173 -2.77 -30.42 -9.06
N ALA A 174 -2.79 -30.30 -7.73
CA ALA A 174 -2.19 -29.13 -7.08
C ALA A 174 -0.65 -29.25 -7.16
N PRO A 175 0.09 -28.19 -7.51
CA PRO A 175 1.55 -28.22 -7.44
C PRO A 175 1.98 -28.60 -6.01
N PRO A 176 3.07 -29.38 -5.85
CA PRO A 176 3.51 -29.85 -4.55
C PRO A 176 3.76 -28.67 -3.62
N ALA A 177 3.55 -28.92 -2.32
CA ALA A 177 3.52 -27.94 -1.24
C ALA A 177 4.87 -27.22 -0.97
N GLU A 178 5.38 -26.46 -1.94
CA GLU A 178 6.45 -25.47 -1.74
C GLU A 178 5.92 -24.15 -1.14
N SER A 179 4.59 -23.95 -1.15
CA SER A 179 3.92 -22.78 -0.55
C SER A 179 4.02 -22.71 0.98
N LEU A 180 4.28 -23.84 1.65
CA LEU A 180 4.50 -23.88 3.10
C LEU A 180 5.90 -23.38 3.48
N ASP A 181 6.92 -23.61 2.64
CA ASP A 181 8.32 -23.22 2.88
C ASP A 181 8.55 -21.73 2.57
N LEU A 182 8.02 -21.20 1.46
CA LEU A 182 8.14 -19.78 1.14
C LEU A 182 7.44 -18.89 2.20
N GLY A 183 6.24 -19.28 2.63
CA GLY A 183 5.55 -18.62 3.73
C GLY A 183 6.33 -18.69 5.06
N GLN A 184 7.03 -19.79 5.34
CA GLN A 184 7.90 -19.91 6.52
C GLN A 184 9.17 -19.05 6.40
N ARG A 185 9.79 -19.01 5.23
CA ARG A 185 10.98 -18.22 4.94
C ARG A 185 10.69 -16.72 4.90
N LEU A 186 9.52 -16.30 4.42
CA LEU A 186 9.05 -14.91 4.48
C LEU A 186 8.63 -14.51 5.90
N ARG A 187 7.94 -15.38 6.65
CA ARG A 187 7.69 -15.16 8.09
C ARG A 187 8.99 -15.03 8.87
N GLN A 188 9.96 -15.90 8.61
CA GLN A 188 11.31 -15.80 9.17
C GLN A 188 12.03 -14.54 8.69
N GLY A 189 11.83 -14.11 7.44
CA GLY A 189 12.38 -12.87 6.90
C GLY A 189 11.82 -11.63 7.61
N VAL A 190 10.50 -11.56 7.79
CA VAL A 190 9.81 -10.50 8.54
C VAL A 190 10.19 -10.53 10.02
N ASP A 191 10.26 -11.71 10.65
CA ASP A 191 10.68 -11.86 12.04
C ASP A 191 12.17 -11.53 12.24
N THR A 192 13.03 -11.88 11.27
CA THR A 192 14.46 -11.59 11.30
C THR A 192 14.71 -10.11 11.03
N ALA A 193 13.98 -9.50 10.10
CA ALA A 193 13.98 -8.06 9.90
C ALA A 193 13.55 -7.36 11.20
N ARG A 194 12.43 -7.75 11.81
CA ARG A 194 11.95 -7.19 13.08
C ARG A 194 12.96 -7.35 14.24
N ARG A 195 13.70 -8.47 14.31
CA ARG A 195 14.79 -8.68 15.29
C ARG A 195 16.04 -7.86 15.00
N LEU A 196 16.43 -7.73 13.72
CA LEU A 196 17.57 -6.90 13.33
C LEU A 196 17.26 -5.41 13.55
N MET A 197 16.03 -4.98 13.28
CA MET A 197 15.54 -3.61 13.47
C MET A 197 15.47 -3.23 14.96
N SER A 198 14.98 -4.11 15.84
CA SER A 198 15.04 -3.87 17.30
C SER A 198 16.49 -3.75 17.82
N SER A 199 17.43 -4.50 17.23
CA SER A 199 18.86 -4.40 17.55
C SER A 199 19.52 -3.12 17.01
N ALA A 200 19.04 -2.58 15.89
CA ALA A 200 19.54 -1.34 15.29
C ALA A 200 19.00 -0.12 16.04
N ALA A 201 17.71 -0.12 16.40
CA ALA A 201 17.09 0.90 17.25
C ALA A 201 17.68 0.92 18.67
N ALA A 202 18.05 -0.24 19.23
CA ALA A 202 18.80 -0.30 20.49
C ALA A 202 20.19 0.35 20.37
N ARG A 203 20.94 0.01 19.31
CA ARG A 203 22.26 0.60 19.04
C ARG A 203 22.19 2.11 18.81
N GLN A 204 21.16 2.60 18.12
CA GLN A 204 20.97 4.03 17.88
C GLN A 204 20.62 4.79 19.15
N ARG A 205 19.78 4.22 20.02
CA ARG A 205 19.49 4.78 21.36
C ARG A 205 20.72 4.84 22.27
N ASP A 206 21.59 3.83 22.21
CA ASP A 206 22.85 3.83 22.96
C ASP A 206 23.81 4.92 22.48
N VAL A 207 23.93 5.09 21.16
CA VAL A 207 24.74 6.16 20.54
C VAL A 207 24.20 7.55 20.91
N GLU A 208 22.88 7.75 20.87
CA GLU A 208 22.25 9.01 21.27
C GLU A 208 22.41 9.30 22.77
N ARG A 209 22.33 8.27 23.62
CA ARG A 209 22.56 8.39 25.06
C ARG A 209 24.01 8.78 25.35
N GLU A 210 24.96 8.20 24.62
CA GLU A 210 26.37 8.54 24.74
C GLU A 210 26.66 9.98 24.26
N LEU A 211 26.06 10.40 23.15
CA LEU A 211 26.13 11.77 22.64
C LEU A 211 25.52 12.80 23.61
N ARG A 212 24.38 12.47 24.24
CA ARG A 212 23.75 13.32 25.29
C ARG A 212 24.63 13.43 26.53
N GLN A 213 25.25 12.34 26.98
CA GLN A 213 26.20 12.36 28.09
C GLN A 213 27.47 13.18 27.77
N ARG A 214 27.99 13.08 26.54
CA ARG A 214 29.14 13.88 26.08
C ARG A 214 28.80 15.38 26.00
N LYS A 215 27.60 15.74 25.52
CA LYS A 215 27.11 17.14 25.52
C LYS A 215 26.89 17.68 26.93
N SER A 216 26.36 16.88 27.84
CA SER A 216 26.23 17.23 29.27
C SER A 216 27.59 17.47 29.94
N ARG A 217 28.58 16.61 29.70
CA ARG A 217 29.95 16.78 30.21
C ARG A 217 30.65 18.02 29.64
N ARG A 218 30.42 18.37 28.37
CA ARG A 218 30.91 19.62 27.75
C ARG A 218 30.23 20.87 28.33
N SER A 219 28.93 20.80 28.61
CA SER A 219 28.19 21.90 29.25
C SER A 219 28.65 22.16 30.69
N LEU A 220 28.91 21.08 31.46
CA LEU A 220 29.48 21.16 32.81
C LEU A 220 30.93 21.68 32.82
N ALA A 221 31.72 21.41 31.78
CA ALA A 221 33.06 21.98 31.63
C ALA A 221 33.04 23.47 31.21
N GLN A 222 31.94 23.97 30.64
CA GLN A 222 31.79 25.38 30.24
C GLN A 222 31.12 26.27 31.31
N HIS A 223 30.46 25.70 32.33
CA HIS A 223 29.78 26.45 33.39
C HIS A 223 30.51 26.43 34.76
N GLY A 224 31.77 26.03 34.79
CA GLY A 224 32.61 26.04 35.99
C GLY A 224 33.14 27.42 36.40
N ARG A 225 32.30 28.46 36.48
CA ARG A 225 32.54 29.68 37.28
C ARG A 225 31.20 30.32 37.67
N GLY A 226 30.77 30.15 38.93
CA GLY A 226 29.80 31.05 39.57
C GLY A 226 28.67 30.39 40.39
N ALA A 227 28.94 30.24 41.69
CA ALA A 227 28.04 30.46 42.84
C ALA A 227 26.64 29.78 42.95
N THR A 228 26.60 28.81 43.88
CA THR A 228 25.67 28.66 45.04
C THR A 228 24.22 29.16 44.95
N SER A 229 23.27 28.24 45.13
CA SER A 229 22.35 28.24 46.30
C SER A 229 21.45 27.00 46.33
N SER A 230 21.03 26.67 47.55
CA SER A 230 20.28 25.53 48.07
C SER A 230 18.85 25.36 47.55
N ALA A 231 18.35 24.11 47.46
CA ALA A 231 17.22 23.63 48.28
C ALA A 231 16.77 22.18 47.97
N SER A 232 16.49 21.47 49.07
CA SER A 232 15.56 20.36 49.34
C SER A 232 15.57 19.07 48.52
N ALA A 233 15.82 17.98 49.26
CA ALA A 233 15.57 16.60 48.92
C ALA A 233 14.08 16.23 48.92
N ALA A 234 13.67 15.34 48.00
CA ALA A 234 12.51 14.47 48.18
C ALA A 234 12.65 13.17 47.36
N SER A 235 12.83 12.07 48.10
CA SER A 235 12.26 10.73 47.89
C SER A 235 12.33 10.10 46.47
N ALA A 236 13.37 9.28 46.24
CA ALA A 236 13.35 8.23 45.24
C ALA A 236 12.53 7.03 45.75
N ALA A 237 11.34 6.83 45.18
CA ALA A 237 10.59 5.58 45.33
C ALA A 237 11.14 4.55 44.32
N SER A 238 11.69 3.47 44.85
CA SER A 238 12.05 2.27 44.10
C SER A 238 10.80 1.58 43.57
N ILE A 239 10.65 1.51 42.24
CA ILE A 239 9.73 0.55 41.61
C ILE A 239 10.59 -0.50 40.91
N SER A 240 10.52 -1.71 41.47
CA SER A 240 11.04 -2.96 40.94
C SER A 240 10.57 -3.16 39.50
N ALA A 241 11.52 -3.27 38.57
CA ALA A 241 11.27 -3.80 37.24
C ALA A 241 10.93 -5.29 37.34
N ALA A 242 9.64 -5.60 37.45
CA ALA A 242 9.14 -6.93 37.14
C ALA A 242 9.27 -7.14 35.63
N ALA A 243 10.08 -8.10 35.23
CA ALA A 243 10.16 -8.60 33.88
C ALA A 243 8.80 -9.20 33.48
N GLY A 244 7.95 -8.39 32.85
CA GLY A 244 6.75 -8.83 32.18
C GLY A 244 7.12 -9.25 30.76
N THR A 245 7.09 -10.55 30.48
CA THR A 245 7.08 -11.08 29.12
C THR A 245 5.81 -10.58 28.42
N VAL A 246 5.94 -9.56 27.58
CA VAL A 246 4.86 -9.17 26.67
C VAL A 246 4.89 -10.17 25.53
N GLY A 247 3.95 -11.11 25.56
CA GLY A 247 3.73 -12.05 24.48
C GLY A 247 3.39 -11.28 23.21
N ALA A 248 4.10 -11.60 22.13
CA ALA A 248 3.71 -11.23 20.78
C ALA A 248 2.32 -11.82 20.51
N ALA A 249 1.28 -10.99 20.60
CA ALA A 249 0.01 -11.32 19.97
C ALA A 249 0.25 -11.17 18.46
N ALA A 250 0.51 -12.30 17.79
CA ALA A 250 0.17 -12.41 16.39
C ALA A 250 -1.32 -12.01 16.28
N ALA A 251 -1.61 -10.91 15.59
CA ALA A 251 -2.98 -10.43 15.45
C ALA A 251 -3.85 -11.58 14.94
N ALA A 252 -4.72 -12.08 15.80
CA ALA A 252 -5.65 -13.13 15.46
C ALA A 252 -6.62 -12.53 14.43
N ILE A 253 -6.65 -13.11 13.23
CA ILE A 253 -7.60 -12.76 12.17
C ILE A 253 -9.00 -12.79 12.78
N SER A 254 -9.68 -11.65 12.83
CA SER A 254 -11.04 -11.56 13.36
C SER A 254 -11.96 -12.44 12.48
N PRO A 255 -12.55 -13.53 13.01
CA PRO A 255 -13.32 -14.49 12.20
C PRO A 255 -14.64 -13.93 11.64
N ASN A 256 -14.96 -12.68 11.95
CA ASN A 256 -16.11 -11.91 11.46
C ASN A 256 -15.70 -10.62 10.73
N ALA A 257 -14.45 -10.50 10.25
CA ALA A 257 -14.00 -9.32 9.53
C ALA A 257 -14.86 -9.12 8.25
N THR A 258 -15.50 -7.96 8.13
CA THR A 258 -16.27 -7.60 6.94
C THR A 258 -15.44 -6.74 6.01
N MET A 259 -15.67 -6.86 4.71
CA MET A 259 -14.98 -6.06 3.72
C MET A 259 -15.24 -4.55 3.96
N PRO A 260 -14.19 -3.71 4.09
CA PRO A 260 -14.32 -2.26 4.28
C PRO A 260 -15.10 -1.58 3.15
N ARG A 261 -15.63 -0.39 3.46
CA ARG A 261 -16.16 0.50 2.42
C ARG A 261 -15.02 1.02 1.55
N VAL A 262 -15.30 1.35 0.30
CA VAL A 262 -14.27 1.80 -0.65
C VAL A 262 -14.54 3.23 -1.10
N VAL A 263 -13.52 4.07 -1.13
CA VAL A 263 -13.50 5.30 -1.91
C VAL A 263 -12.60 5.04 -3.11
N VAL A 264 -13.09 5.28 -4.32
CA VAL A 264 -12.29 5.15 -5.54
C VAL A 264 -11.91 6.55 -6.02
N LEU A 265 -10.60 6.80 -6.12
CA LEU A 265 -10.00 7.99 -6.70
C LEU A 265 -9.29 7.62 -8.01
N SER A 266 -9.86 8.05 -9.13
CA SER A 266 -9.30 7.81 -10.45
C SER A 266 -8.44 8.98 -10.92
N VAL A 267 -7.28 8.66 -11.49
CA VAL A 267 -6.31 9.61 -12.01
C VAL A 267 -6.75 10.10 -13.41
N PRO A 268 -6.69 11.41 -13.72
CA PRO A 268 -7.14 11.95 -15.00
C PRO A 268 -6.33 11.42 -16.19
N SER A 269 -6.95 11.37 -17.38
CA SER A 269 -6.34 10.80 -18.58
C SER A 269 -5.14 11.60 -19.10
N ARG A 270 -5.01 12.89 -18.79
CA ARG A 270 -3.79 13.66 -19.12
C ARG A 270 -2.51 13.05 -18.56
N ARG A 271 -2.61 12.12 -17.59
CA ARG A 271 -1.49 11.31 -17.09
C ARG A 271 -0.72 10.57 -18.18
N TYR A 272 -1.34 10.24 -19.31
CA TYR A 272 -0.65 9.55 -20.42
C TYR A 272 0.48 10.39 -21.01
N GLU A 273 0.34 11.72 -20.98
CA GLU A 273 1.28 12.65 -21.61
C GLU A 273 1.99 13.56 -20.60
N HIS A 274 1.38 13.78 -19.43
CA HIS A 274 1.79 14.80 -18.48
C HIS A 274 2.22 14.27 -17.10
N SER A 275 2.47 12.98 -16.95
CA SER A 275 2.73 12.35 -15.64
C SER A 275 3.88 12.99 -14.84
N VAL A 276 4.92 13.50 -15.50
CA VAL A 276 6.03 14.21 -14.85
C VAL A 276 5.60 15.61 -14.39
N GLN A 277 4.86 16.33 -15.21
CA GLN A 277 4.32 17.65 -14.90
C GLN A 277 3.30 17.58 -13.76
N MET A 278 2.64 16.43 -13.59
CA MET A 278 1.72 16.16 -12.49
C MET A 278 2.42 15.94 -11.13
N ILE A 279 3.75 15.83 -11.05
CA ILE A 279 4.42 15.51 -9.77
C ILE A 279 4.05 16.50 -8.63
N PRO A 280 4.10 17.84 -8.82
CA PRO A 280 3.78 18.78 -7.74
C PRO A 280 2.31 18.67 -7.27
N GLU A 281 1.37 18.53 -8.20
CA GLU A 281 -0.06 18.39 -7.87
C GLU A 281 -0.37 17.06 -7.19
N LEU A 282 0.28 15.96 -7.58
CA LEU A 282 0.09 14.64 -6.99
C LEU A 282 0.63 14.60 -5.56
N LEU A 283 1.80 15.20 -5.32
CA LEU A 283 2.35 15.35 -3.97
C LEU A 283 1.44 16.21 -3.09
N ALA A 284 0.92 17.32 -3.62
CA ALA A 284 0.00 18.19 -2.88
C ALA A 284 -1.33 17.47 -2.59
N LEU A 285 -1.87 16.74 -3.56
CA LEU A 285 -3.08 15.94 -3.42
C LEU A 285 -2.90 14.85 -2.35
N GLY A 286 -1.76 14.13 -2.35
CA GLY A 286 -1.45 13.13 -1.32
C GLY A 286 -1.44 13.72 0.09
N LYS A 287 -0.83 14.90 0.28
CA LYS A 287 -0.83 15.62 1.57
C LYS A 287 -2.23 16.08 1.98
N ALA A 288 -3.02 16.57 1.03
CA ALA A 288 -4.39 17.00 1.28
C ALA A 288 -5.28 15.80 1.64
N LEU A 289 -5.13 14.67 0.94
CA LEU A 289 -5.79 13.40 1.26
C LEU A 289 -5.45 12.96 2.68
N PHE A 290 -4.17 12.92 3.04
CA PHE A 290 -3.76 12.63 4.41
C PHE A 290 -4.52 13.52 5.38
N THR A 291 -4.46 14.85 5.20
CA THR A 291 -5.10 15.82 6.11
C THR A 291 -6.60 15.57 6.29
N GLN A 292 -7.34 15.24 5.22
CA GLN A 292 -8.77 14.96 5.33
C GLN A 292 -9.03 13.62 6.03
N LEU A 293 -8.33 12.56 5.61
CA LEU A 293 -8.53 11.20 6.13
C LEU A 293 -8.07 11.08 7.59
N ASP A 294 -6.98 11.75 7.96
CA ASP A 294 -6.42 11.79 9.31
C ASP A 294 -7.31 12.53 10.32
N SER A 295 -8.30 13.28 9.85
CA SER A 295 -9.25 13.98 10.72
C SER A 295 -10.44 13.11 11.16
N LEU A 296 -10.56 11.91 10.59
CA LEU A 296 -11.69 11.00 10.78
C LEU A 296 -11.43 10.02 11.92
N ASP A 297 -12.50 9.63 12.61
CA ASP A 297 -12.48 8.56 13.62
C ASP A 297 -12.74 7.19 12.94
N GLU A 298 -11.99 6.92 11.86
CA GLU A 298 -12.08 5.69 11.08
C GLU A 298 -10.69 5.18 10.69
N ARG A 299 -10.50 3.86 10.70
CA ARG A 299 -9.26 3.23 10.21
C ARG A 299 -9.25 3.18 8.69
N ILE A 300 -8.32 3.88 8.07
CA ILE A 300 -8.25 4.02 6.60
C ILE A 300 -6.95 3.42 6.08
N ALA A 301 -7.04 2.48 5.14
CA ALA A 301 -5.89 2.00 4.39
C ALA A 301 -5.93 2.45 2.93
N VAL A 302 -4.75 2.70 2.34
CA VAL A 302 -4.63 3.22 0.96
C VAL A 302 -4.11 2.13 0.04
N VAL A 303 -4.78 1.93 -1.10
CA VAL A 303 -4.38 0.97 -2.13
C VAL A 303 -4.08 1.72 -3.40
N VAL A 304 -2.85 1.62 -3.89
CA VAL A 304 -2.49 2.11 -5.22
C VAL A 304 -2.47 0.94 -6.18
N SER A 305 -3.41 0.95 -7.12
CA SER A 305 -3.40 0.03 -8.26
C SER A 305 -2.45 0.55 -9.33
N GLY A 306 -1.42 -0.22 -9.69
CA GLY A 306 -0.46 0.26 -10.68
C GLY A 306 0.59 -0.76 -11.10
N ASP A 307 0.70 -0.95 -12.41
CA ASP A 307 1.84 -1.63 -13.03
C ASP A 307 3.01 -0.66 -13.28
N LEU A 308 4.21 -1.23 -13.38
CA LEU A 308 5.47 -0.50 -13.57
C LEU A 308 5.74 -0.25 -15.07
N ALA A 309 6.98 -0.37 -15.54
CA ALA A 309 7.30 -0.11 -16.94
C ALA A 309 6.57 -1.07 -17.89
N HIS A 310 6.11 -0.58 -19.04
CA HIS A 310 5.41 -1.36 -20.08
C HIS A 310 6.28 -1.63 -21.31
N THR A 311 7.59 -1.44 -21.20
CA THR A 311 8.53 -1.51 -22.33
C THR A 311 9.60 -2.58 -22.15
N TRP A 312 9.21 -3.75 -21.63
CA TRP A 312 10.12 -4.90 -21.40
C TRP A 312 10.24 -5.87 -22.57
N ASP A 313 9.36 -5.79 -23.57
CA ASP A 313 9.32 -6.73 -24.69
C ASP A 313 9.32 -6.00 -26.03
N PRO A 314 10.28 -6.25 -26.94
CA PRO A 314 10.29 -5.67 -28.29
C PRO A 314 9.03 -5.99 -29.10
N ALA A 315 8.40 -7.15 -28.84
CA ALA A 315 7.16 -7.58 -29.47
C ALA A 315 5.90 -7.08 -28.72
N GLY A 316 6.08 -6.49 -27.54
CA GLY A 316 4.99 -5.91 -26.75
C GLY A 316 4.39 -4.67 -27.41
N PRO A 317 3.18 -4.26 -27.00
CA PRO A 317 2.42 -3.15 -27.61
C PRO A 317 3.15 -1.80 -27.56
N TYR A 318 4.15 -1.68 -26.69
CA TYR A 318 4.90 -0.43 -26.48
C TYR A 318 6.37 -0.51 -26.88
N GLY A 319 6.83 -1.66 -27.41
CA GLY A 319 8.22 -1.95 -27.74
C GLY A 319 9.12 -2.10 -26.51
N TYR A 320 10.42 -2.27 -26.76
CA TYR A 320 11.44 -2.35 -25.70
C TYR A 320 12.12 -1.01 -25.46
N SER A 321 12.43 -0.69 -24.20
CA SER A 321 13.26 0.46 -23.82
C SER A 321 14.11 0.13 -22.59
N ASP A 322 15.39 0.50 -22.60
CA ASP A 322 16.27 0.35 -21.43
C ASP A 322 15.80 1.17 -20.21
N HIS A 323 14.92 2.16 -20.44
CA HIS A 323 14.29 2.91 -19.37
C HIS A 323 13.34 2.06 -18.52
N ALA A 324 12.83 0.93 -19.04
CA ALA A 324 12.02 0.00 -18.25
C ALA A 324 12.79 -0.47 -17.01
N ALA A 325 14.02 -0.92 -17.22
CA ALA A 325 14.89 -1.40 -16.16
C ALA A 325 15.31 -0.29 -15.19
N VAL A 326 15.52 0.94 -15.68
CA VAL A 326 15.86 2.10 -14.82
C VAL A 326 14.67 2.50 -13.95
N PHE A 327 13.48 2.55 -14.54
CA PHE A 327 12.25 2.92 -13.86
C PHE A 327 11.88 1.89 -12.79
N ASP A 328 11.81 0.61 -13.14
CA ASP A 328 11.40 -0.45 -12.22
C ASP A 328 12.35 -0.57 -11.03
N ARG A 329 13.68 -0.50 -11.25
CA ARG A 329 14.66 -0.50 -10.15
C ARG A 329 14.48 0.70 -9.23
N ALA A 330 14.21 1.88 -9.76
CA ALA A 330 14.01 3.08 -8.95
C ALA A 330 12.73 3.00 -8.11
N VAL A 331 11.65 2.45 -8.67
CA VAL A 331 10.38 2.27 -7.96
C VAL A 331 10.49 1.19 -6.89
N THR A 332 11.12 0.06 -7.19
CA THR A 332 11.33 -1.02 -6.21
C THR A 332 12.26 -0.58 -5.08
N GLN A 333 13.31 0.19 -5.37
CA GLN A 333 14.16 0.82 -4.35
C GLN A 333 13.35 1.79 -3.48
N TRP A 334 12.49 2.62 -4.09
CA TRP A 334 11.60 3.50 -3.32
C TRP A 334 10.67 2.71 -2.39
N ALA A 335 10.06 1.63 -2.87
CA ALA A 335 9.16 0.82 -2.08
C ALA A 335 9.89 0.09 -0.93
N HIS A 336 11.12 -0.36 -1.16
CA HIS A 336 11.91 -1.09 -0.17
C HIS A 336 12.57 -0.16 0.87
N ASP A 337 13.23 0.91 0.42
CA ASP A 337 14.07 1.78 1.27
C ASP A 337 13.37 3.08 1.69
N LEU A 338 12.15 3.33 1.21
CA LEU A 338 11.45 4.62 1.34
C LEU A 338 12.27 5.78 0.74
N ASP A 339 13.11 5.49 -0.26
CA ASP A 339 13.93 6.49 -0.95
C ASP A 339 13.06 7.36 -1.86
N ARG A 340 12.59 8.47 -1.29
CA ARG A 340 11.84 9.53 -1.99
C ARG A 340 12.55 10.04 -3.24
N SER A 341 13.89 10.07 -3.27
CA SER A 341 14.66 10.54 -4.43
C SER A 341 14.68 9.51 -5.55
N ALA A 342 14.64 8.21 -5.24
CA ALA A 342 14.54 7.16 -6.24
C ALA A 342 13.25 7.33 -7.07
N LEU A 343 12.10 7.55 -6.43
CA LEU A 343 10.84 7.81 -7.13
C LEU A 343 10.84 9.17 -7.85
N LEU A 344 11.09 10.27 -7.12
CA LEU A 344 10.83 11.61 -7.64
C LEU A 344 11.93 12.16 -8.56
N LYS A 345 13.07 11.48 -8.67
CA LYS A 345 14.14 11.86 -9.61
C LYS A 345 14.45 10.76 -10.61
N THR A 346 14.77 9.55 -10.15
CA THR A 346 15.25 8.49 -11.05
C THR A 346 14.09 7.90 -11.86
N ALA A 347 12.99 7.51 -11.20
CA ALA A 347 11.80 7.02 -11.89
C ALA A 347 11.14 8.15 -12.71
N ALA A 348 11.02 9.36 -12.16
CA ALA A 348 10.48 10.53 -12.86
C ALA A 348 11.20 10.85 -14.19
N LYS A 349 12.54 10.69 -14.25
CA LYS A 349 13.30 10.89 -15.48
C LYS A 349 13.09 9.80 -16.53
N SER A 350 12.64 8.62 -16.11
CA SER A 350 12.53 7.44 -16.97
C SER A 350 11.08 7.11 -17.37
N VAL A 351 10.09 7.66 -16.64
CA VAL A 351 8.67 7.27 -16.79
C VAL A 351 8.12 7.48 -18.20
N GLY A 352 8.55 8.53 -18.91
CA GLY A 352 8.08 8.81 -20.28
C GLY A 352 8.38 7.66 -21.25
N GLU A 353 9.60 7.12 -21.17
CA GLU A 353 10.06 6.00 -22.01
C GLU A 353 9.65 4.63 -21.44
N ALA A 354 9.51 4.54 -20.11
CA ALA A 354 9.01 3.35 -19.43
C ALA A 354 7.49 3.14 -19.61
N LYS A 355 6.74 4.21 -19.90
CA LYS A 355 5.28 4.21 -20.12
C LYS A 355 4.49 3.58 -18.96
N SER A 356 4.93 3.78 -17.72
CA SER A 356 4.25 3.23 -16.55
C SER A 356 2.92 3.93 -16.26
N CYS A 357 1.86 3.14 -16.10
CA CYS A 357 0.54 3.62 -15.67
C CYS A 357 0.48 3.88 -14.16
N GLY A 358 1.28 3.18 -13.35
CA GLY A 358 1.28 3.29 -11.90
C GLY A 358 1.94 4.56 -11.35
N PHE A 359 2.88 5.17 -12.08
CA PHE A 359 3.69 6.29 -11.59
C PHE A 359 2.90 7.43 -10.92
N PRO A 360 1.78 7.94 -11.48
CA PRO A 360 1.00 8.99 -10.81
C PRO A 360 0.48 8.59 -9.43
N GLY A 361 -0.02 7.35 -9.30
CA GLY A 361 -0.51 6.81 -8.03
C GLY A 361 0.61 6.65 -6.99
N LEU A 362 1.80 6.23 -7.43
CA LEU A 362 2.98 6.11 -6.56
C LEU A 362 3.43 7.49 -6.03
N VAL A 363 3.44 8.52 -6.88
CA VAL A 363 3.78 9.89 -6.47
C VAL A 363 2.73 10.45 -5.51
N LEU A 364 1.45 10.18 -5.75
CA LEU A 364 0.37 10.55 -4.82
C LEU A 364 0.58 9.87 -3.45
N LEU A 365 0.89 8.57 -3.42
CA LEU A 365 1.19 7.86 -2.19
C LEU A 365 2.42 8.44 -1.48
N GLN A 366 3.49 8.81 -2.21
CA GLN A 366 4.62 9.53 -1.62
C GLN A 366 4.18 10.87 -1.00
N GLY A 367 3.27 11.61 -1.63
CA GLY A 367 2.71 12.83 -1.07
C GLY A 367 1.98 12.61 0.25
N LEU A 368 1.22 11.51 0.34
CA LEU A 368 0.55 11.10 1.57
C LEU A 368 1.57 10.71 2.65
N MET A 369 2.56 9.89 2.29
CA MET A 369 3.64 9.45 3.19
C MET A 369 4.53 10.59 3.68
N ASP A 370 4.67 11.69 2.91
CA ASP A 370 5.39 12.90 3.35
C ASP A 370 4.76 13.53 4.62
N SER A 371 3.50 13.20 4.95
CA SER A 371 2.81 13.64 6.17
C SER A 371 2.93 12.67 7.36
N ILE A 372 3.48 11.48 7.13
CA ILE A 372 3.65 10.43 8.13
C ILE A 372 5.03 10.60 8.77
N LYS A 373 5.13 10.38 10.08
CA LYS A 373 6.43 10.46 10.75
C LYS A 373 7.31 9.30 10.29
N PRO A 374 8.59 9.52 9.99
CA PRO A 374 9.49 8.45 9.55
C PRO A 374 9.57 7.25 10.51
N ASP A 375 9.50 7.51 11.82
CA ASP A 375 9.55 6.45 12.85
C ASP A 375 8.28 5.58 12.89
N ASP A 376 7.17 6.08 12.33
CA ASP A 376 5.89 5.37 12.28
C ASP A 376 5.73 4.58 10.96
N MET A 377 6.67 4.74 10.02
CA MET A 377 6.56 4.21 8.66
C MET A 377 7.51 3.02 8.42
N HIS A 378 6.92 1.88 8.11
CA HIS A 378 7.65 0.68 7.69
C HIS A 378 7.15 0.20 6.33
N SER A 379 8.05 -0.21 5.46
CA SER A 379 7.67 -0.80 4.16
C SER A 379 8.31 -2.17 3.94
N VAL A 380 7.63 -2.99 3.15
CA VAL A 380 8.14 -4.27 2.66
C VAL A 380 7.79 -4.38 1.18
N LEU A 381 8.81 -4.51 0.33
CA LEU A 381 8.65 -4.99 -1.04
C LEU A 381 8.44 -6.50 -0.98
N LEU A 382 7.21 -6.95 -1.22
CA LEU A 382 6.86 -8.38 -1.16
C LEU A 382 7.42 -9.12 -2.37
N GLU A 383 7.25 -8.56 -3.56
CA GLU A 383 7.72 -9.16 -4.80
C GLU A 383 7.81 -8.13 -5.93
N TYR A 384 8.69 -8.39 -6.90
CA TYR A 384 8.79 -7.67 -8.16
C TYR A 384 9.08 -8.63 -9.31
N GLY A 385 8.43 -8.43 -10.45
CA GLY A 385 8.74 -9.18 -11.66
C GLY A 385 8.10 -8.58 -12.92
N HIS A 386 8.59 -8.98 -14.08
CA HIS A 386 8.05 -8.57 -15.39
C HIS A 386 7.80 -9.83 -16.25
N PRO A 387 6.79 -10.66 -15.92
CA PRO A 387 6.56 -11.93 -16.61
C PRO A 387 6.26 -11.76 -18.10
N SER A 388 5.78 -10.58 -18.52
CA SER A 388 5.54 -10.26 -19.93
C SER A 388 6.14 -8.88 -20.29
N TYR A 389 5.50 -8.13 -21.17
CA TYR A 389 5.97 -6.82 -21.64
C TYR A 389 5.93 -5.71 -20.58
N TYR A 390 5.33 -5.95 -19.41
CA TYR A 390 5.20 -4.98 -18.33
C TYR A 390 5.66 -5.52 -16.98
N GLY A 391 6.24 -4.63 -16.17
CA GLY A 391 6.69 -4.87 -14.81
C GLY A 391 5.57 -4.69 -13.79
N MET A 392 5.67 -5.42 -12.69
CA MET A 392 4.70 -5.44 -11.60
C MET A 392 5.44 -5.55 -10.28
N MET A 393 4.88 -4.96 -9.23
CA MET A 393 5.34 -5.20 -7.86
C MET A 393 4.17 -5.26 -6.89
N CYS A 394 4.39 -5.97 -5.79
CA CYS A 394 3.56 -5.89 -4.59
C CYS A 394 4.40 -5.28 -3.47
N ALA A 395 3.94 -4.19 -2.88
CA ALA A 395 4.60 -3.57 -1.73
C ALA A 395 3.55 -3.20 -0.68
N VAL A 396 3.92 -3.31 0.59
CA VAL A 396 3.05 -2.97 1.73
C VAL A 396 3.72 -1.94 2.62
N PHE A 397 2.90 -1.09 3.22
CA PHE A 397 3.31 0.04 4.06
C PHE A 397 2.49 0.02 5.35
N ASP A 398 3.17 -0.03 6.49
CA ASP A 398 2.59 0.07 7.82
C ASP A 398 2.89 1.47 8.38
N PHE A 399 1.85 2.17 8.83
CA PHE A 399 1.95 3.53 9.36
C PHE A 399 1.63 3.60 10.87
N GLN A 400 1.56 2.46 11.55
CA GLN A 400 1.16 2.37 12.95
C GLN A 400 2.35 2.48 13.93
N GLY A 401 3.59 2.47 13.42
CA GLY A 401 4.83 2.51 14.20
C GLY A 401 5.08 1.28 15.10
N ASP A 402 6.21 1.29 15.81
CA ASP A 402 6.50 0.30 16.86
C ASP A 402 5.55 0.52 18.06
N ALA A 403 4.55 -0.35 18.22
CA ALA A 403 3.61 -0.35 19.34
C ALA A 403 4.26 -0.58 20.72
#